data_AF-A0AAU0HDM4-F1
#
_entry.id   AF-A0AAU0HDM4-F1
#
_cell.length_a   1.000
_cell.length_b   1.000
_cell.length_c   1.000
_cell.angle_alpha   90.00
_cell.angle_beta   90.00
_cell.angle_gamma   90.00
#
_symmetry.space_group_name_H-M   'P 1'
#
loop_
_entity.id
_entity.type
_entity.pdbx_description
1 polymer ?
#
loop_
_entity_poly.entity_id
_entity_poly.type
_entity_poly.pdbx_seq_one_letter_code
_entity_poly.pdbx_strand_id
1 'polypeptide(L)'
;MPVLETVLDILSWILFLLGGFFILTGAIGVIRFPDFYTRLHAAGVTDTLGADLILLAMVFQSDNWITIVKLFIIFVFLLLTSPVSTHAVAHAAWAKGLNPRTGKDLHYPEDDEDVIHPPKEVKP
;
A
#
# COMPACT_ATOMS: atom_id res chain seq x y z
N MET A 1 -17.00 -32.77 -5.24
CA MET A 1 -18.37 -32.23 -5.30
C MET A 1 -18.33 -31.04 -6.25
N PRO A 2 -18.79 -31.20 -7.50
CA PRO A 2 -18.49 -30.24 -8.59
C PRO A 2 -18.96 -28.82 -8.29
N VAL A 3 -20.07 -28.67 -7.56
CA VAL A 3 -20.63 -27.37 -7.18
C VAL A 3 -19.68 -26.56 -6.29
N LEU A 4 -18.96 -27.21 -5.35
CA LEU A 4 -18.03 -26.52 -4.46
C LEU A 4 -16.82 -25.98 -5.22
N GLU A 5 -16.29 -26.76 -6.16
CA GLU A 5 -15.16 -26.35 -7.00
C GLU A 5 -15.54 -25.17 -7.89
N THR A 6 -16.73 -25.20 -8.50
CA THR A 6 -17.23 -24.06 -9.28
C THR A 6 -17.40 -22.79 -8.44
N VAL A 7 -17.86 -22.90 -7.19
CA VAL A 7 -17.99 -21.75 -6.30
C VAL A 7 -16.63 -21.16 -5.93
N LEU A 8 -15.63 -22.01 -5.62
CA LEU A 8 -14.27 -21.56 -5.33
C LEU A 8 -13.61 -20.90 -6.54
N ASP A 9 -13.84 -21.44 -7.74
CA ASP A 9 -13.34 -20.86 -8.98
C ASP A 9 -13.92 -19.46 -9.21
N ILE A 10 -15.25 -19.31 -9.15
CA ILE A 10 -15.92 -18.00 -9.27
C ILE A 10 -15.41 -17.01 -8.23
N LEU A 11 -15.24 -17.44 -6.97
CA LEU A 11 -14.69 -16.60 -5.91
C LEU A 11 -13.27 -16.14 -6.25
N SER A 12 -12.42 -17.04 -6.74
CA SER A 12 -11.04 -16.74 -7.14
C SER A 12 -10.98 -15.69 -8.24
N TRP A 13 -11.82 -15.82 -9.27
CA TRP A 13 -11.94 -14.82 -10.34
C TRP A 13 -12.34 -13.44 -9.82
N ILE A 14 -13.31 -13.38 -8.90
CA ILE A 14 -13.72 -12.12 -8.27
C ILE A 14 -12.55 -11.49 -7.51
N LEU A 15 -11.80 -12.28 -6.74
CA LEU A 15 -10.62 -11.79 -6.01
C LEU A 15 -9.51 -11.32 -6.96
N PHE A 16 -9.26 -12.01 -8.07
CA PHE A 16 -8.28 -11.57 -9.07
C PHE A 16 -8.67 -10.24 -9.71
N LEU A 17 -9.95 -10.07 -10.09
CA LEU A 17 -10.44 -8.82 -10.66
C LEU A 17 -10.34 -7.67 -9.66
N LEU A 18 -10.71 -7.92 -8.40
CA LEU A 18 -10.64 -6.93 -7.34
C LEU A 18 -9.19 -6.55 -7.01
N GLY A 19 -8.30 -7.53 -6.86
CA GLY A 19 -6.88 -7.31 -6.65
C GLY A 19 -6.24 -6.54 -7.80
N GLY A 20 -6.53 -6.92 -9.05
CA GLY A 20 -6.08 -6.20 -10.24
C GLY A 20 -6.58 -4.75 -10.29
N PHE A 21 -7.85 -4.52 -9.91
CA PHE A 21 -8.40 -3.17 -9.80
C PHE A 21 -7.67 -2.31 -8.77
N PHE A 22 -7.34 -2.85 -7.59
CA PHE A 22 -6.56 -2.14 -6.57
C PHE A 22 -5.13 -1.85 -7.01
N ILE A 23 -4.47 -2.79 -7.71
CA ILE A 23 -3.14 -2.56 -8.27
C ILE A 23 -3.17 -1.42 -9.30
N LEU A 24 -4.12 -1.44 -10.23
CA LEU A 24 -4.26 -0.38 -11.23
C LEU A 24 -4.55 0.97 -10.58
N THR A 25 -5.49 1.02 -9.64
CA THR A 25 -5.86 2.24 -8.94
C THR A 25 -4.70 2.80 -8.12
N GLY A 26 -3.96 1.96 -7.41
CA GLY A 26 -2.81 2.41 -6.64
C GLY A 26 -1.62 2.81 -7.52
N ALA A 27 -1.38 2.13 -8.65
CA ALA A 27 -0.38 2.56 -9.63
C ALA A 27 -0.70 3.95 -10.20
N ILE A 28 -1.97 4.20 -10.56
CA ILE A 28 -2.45 5.53 -10.98
C ILE A 28 -2.31 6.53 -9.83
N GLY A 29 -2.65 6.14 -8.60
CA GLY A 29 -2.54 6.97 -7.39
C GLY A 29 -1.11 7.41 -7.12
N VAL A 30 -0.13 6.53 -7.28
CA VAL A 30 1.30 6.85 -7.12
C VAL A 30 1.78 7.89 -8.15
N ILE A 31 1.21 7.89 -9.36
CA ILE A 31 1.57 8.87 -10.41
C ILE A 31 0.80 10.18 -10.25
N ARG A 32 -0.46 10.12 -9.80
CA ARG A 32 -1.37 11.27 -9.78
C ARG A 32 -1.35 12.06 -8.48
N PHE A 33 -0.96 11.45 -7.36
CA PHE A 33 -0.98 12.16 -6.09
C PHE A 33 0.17 13.18 -5.95
N PRO A 34 -0.13 14.40 -5.46
CA PRO A 34 0.80 15.53 -5.50
C PRO A 34 1.82 15.56 -4.35
N ASP A 35 1.67 14.68 -3.35
CA ASP A 35 2.46 14.68 -2.12
C ASP A 35 3.08 13.30 -1.86
N PHE A 36 4.26 13.28 -1.25
CA PHE A 36 5.00 12.04 -0.98
C PHE A 36 4.20 11.06 -0.12
N TYR A 37 3.56 11.53 0.96
CA TYR A 37 2.83 10.68 1.90
C TYR A 37 1.55 10.13 1.27
N THR A 38 0.88 10.92 0.43
CA THR A 38 -0.29 10.46 -0.33
C THR A 38 0.07 9.41 -1.39
N ARG A 39 1.21 9.56 -2.07
CA ARG A 39 1.77 8.53 -2.97
C ARG A 39 2.16 7.27 -2.20
N LEU A 40 2.74 7.42 -1.01
CA LEU A 40 3.12 6.32 -0.13
C LEU A 40 1.88 5.54 0.39
N HIS A 41 0.79 6.24 0.68
CA HIS A 41 -0.49 5.61 1.01
C HIS A 41 -1.05 4.80 -0.17
N ALA A 42 -1.01 5.37 -1.39
CA ALA A 42 -1.44 4.66 -2.59
C ALA A 42 -0.65 3.36 -2.81
N ALA A 43 0.67 3.41 -2.61
CA ALA A 43 1.53 2.23 -2.69
C ALA A 43 1.16 1.19 -1.60
N GLY A 44 0.92 1.62 -0.36
CA GLY A 44 0.49 0.72 0.71
C GLY A 44 -0.83 0.00 0.40
N VAL A 45 -1.81 0.70 -0.19
CA VAL A 45 -3.08 0.10 -0.63
C VAL A 45 -2.85 -0.96 -1.71
N THR A 46 -1.91 -0.74 -2.64
CA THR A 46 -1.53 -1.72 -3.66
C THR A 46 -0.95 -2.99 -3.04
N ASP A 47 -0.12 -2.88 -2.02
CA ASP A 47 0.48 -4.04 -1.37
C ASP A 47 -0.56 -4.84 -0.57
N THR A 48 -1.29 -4.19 0.33
CA THR A 48 -2.16 -4.88 1.31
C THR A 48 -3.52 -5.31 0.75
N LEU A 49 -4.02 -4.67 -0.30
CA LEU A 49 -5.26 -5.08 -0.95
C LEU A 49 -5.00 -5.68 -2.32
N GLY A 50 -4.11 -5.10 -3.11
CA GLY A 50 -3.81 -5.61 -4.46
C GLY A 50 -3.13 -6.98 -4.43
N ALA A 51 -1.90 -7.03 -3.91
CA ALA A 51 -1.10 -8.25 -3.93
C ALA A 51 -1.72 -9.36 -3.06
N ASP A 52 -2.23 -9.01 -1.89
CA ASP A 52 -2.83 -9.96 -0.94
C ASP A 52 -4.12 -10.61 -1.45
N LEU A 53 -5.00 -9.88 -2.14
CA LEU A 53 -6.19 -10.46 -2.78
C LEU A 53 -5.81 -11.45 -3.89
N ILE A 54 -4.78 -11.12 -4.67
CA ILE A 54 -4.28 -12.00 -5.74
C ILE A 54 -3.66 -13.27 -5.16
N LEU A 55 -2.88 -13.15 -4.08
CA LEU A 55 -2.31 -14.31 -3.39
C LEU A 55 -3.41 -15.21 -2.82
N LEU A 56 -4.44 -14.63 -2.22
CA LEU A 56 -5.58 -15.37 -1.68
C LEU A 56 -6.37 -16.10 -2.79
N ALA A 57 -6.56 -15.46 -3.95
CA ALA A 57 -7.14 -16.10 -5.12
C ALA A 57 -6.29 -17.29 -5.61
N MET A 58 -4.96 -17.13 -5.67
CA MET A 58 -4.06 -18.23 -6.04
C MET A 58 -4.11 -19.41 -5.06
N VAL A 59 -4.33 -19.14 -3.76
CA VAL A 59 -4.51 -20.20 -2.76
C VAL A 59 -5.75 -21.04 -3.07
N PHE A 60 -6.86 -20.40 -3.43
CA PHE A 60 -8.10 -21.11 -3.79
C PHE A 60 -8.01 -21.86 -5.13
N GLN A 61 -7.15 -21.42 -6.05
CA GLN A 61 -6.92 -22.09 -7.33
C GLN A 61 -5.90 -23.23 -7.25
N SER A 62 -5.13 -23.33 -6.16
CA SER A 62 -4.01 -24.27 -6.09
C SER A 62 -4.44 -25.64 -5.57
N ASP A 63 -4.18 -26.68 -6.34
CA ASP A 63 -4.43 -28.07 -5.93
C ASP A 63 -3.29 -28.68 -5.10
N ASN A 64 -2.12 -28.02 -5.07
CA ASN A 64 -0.92 -28.56 -4.42
C ASN A 64 -0.71 -27.93 -3.04
N TRP A 65 -0.71 -28.78 -2.01
CA TRP A 65 -0.48 -28.37 -0.62
C TRP A 65 0.82 -27.58 -0.40
N ILE A 66 1.91 -27.99 -1.06
CA ILE A 66 3.22 -27.30 -0.94
C ILE A 66 3.14 -25.88 -1.51
N THR A 67 2.37 -25.69 -2.59
CA THR A 67 2.16 -24.39 -3.21
C THR A 67 1.32 -23.50 -2.31
N ILE A 68 0.24 -24.02 -1.72
CA ILE A 68 -0.60 -23.28 -0.77
C ILE A 68 0.22 -22.76 0.42
N VAL A 69 1.06 -23.61 1.01
CA VAL A 69 1.91 -23.21 2.15
C VAL A 69 2.89 -22.11 1.74
N LYS A 70 3.52 -22.22 0.56
CA LYS A 70 4.41 -21.16 0.05
C LYS A 70 3.68 -19.84 -0.16
N LEU A 71 2.49 -19.88 -0.76
CA LEU A 71 1.64 -18.69 -0.97
C LEU A 71 1.25 -18.05 0.35
N PHE A 72 0.89 -18.85 1.35
CA PHE A 72 0.54 -18.35 2.68
C PHE A 72 1.74 -17.70 3.39
N ILE A 73 2.94 -18.28 3.27
CA ILE A 73 4.17 -17.66 3.80
C ILE A 73 4.42 -16.32 3.12
N ILE A 74 4.28 -16.24 1.80
CA ILE A 74 4.46 -14.99 1.05
C ILE A 74 3.42 -13.94 1.49
N PHE A 75 2.15 -14.33 1.64
CA PHE A 75 1.08 -13.46 2.11
C PHE A 75 1.39 -12.85 3.49
N VAL A 76 1.76 -13.67 4.47
CA VAL A 76 2.14 -13.17 5.81
C VAL A 76 3.38 -12.29 5.73
N PHE A 77 4.36 -12.66 4.91
CA PHE A 77 5.59 -11.89 4.74
C PHE A 77 5.31 -10.52 4.13
N LEU A 78 4.47 -10.42 3.10
CA LEU A 78 4.08 -9.16 2.47
C LEU A 78 3.28 -8.28 3.42
N LEU A 79 2.31 -8.86 4.15
CA LEU A 79 1.52 -8.14 5.15
C LEU A 79 2.38 -7.51 6.25
N LEU A 80 3.48 -8.13 6.64
CA LEU A 80 4.41 -7.57 7.62
C LEU A 80 5.41 -6.60 6.99
N THR A 81 5.86 -6.89 5.77
CA THR A 81 6.86 -6.08 5.07
C THR A 81 6.30 -4.73 4.65
N SER A 82 5.04 -4.68 4.17
CA SER A 82 4.41 -3.43 3.73
C SER A 82 4.38 -2.36 4.82
N PRO A 83 3.82 -2.57 6.04
CA PRO A 83 3.80 -1.54 7.08
C PRO A 83 5.19 -1.17 7.58
N VAL A 84 6.13 -2.12 7.66
CA VAL A 84 7.52 -1.83 8.05
C VAL A 84 8.21 -0.95 7.00
N SER A 85 8.05 -1.27 5.72
CA SER A 85 8.59 -0.50 4.59
C SER A 85 7.99 0.91 4.56
N THR A 86 6.65 1.02 4.63
CA THR A 86 5.95 2.30 4.66
C THR A 86 6.40 3.16 5.84
N HIS A 87 6.53 2.59 7.04
CA HIS A 87 6.95 3.34 8.22
C HIS A 87 8.40 3.81 8.10
N ALA A 88 9.32 2.95 7.67
CA ALA A 88 10.72 3.30 7.47
C ALA A 88 10.89 4.41 6.42
N VAL A 89 10.17 4.31 5.30
CA VAL A 89 10.20 5.30 4.22
C VAL A 89 9.59 6.63 4.65
N ALA A 90 8.46 6.60 5.37
CA ALA A 90 7.83 7.80 5.94
C ALA A 90 8.74 8.49 6.97
N HIS A 91 9.37 7.73 7.87
CA HIS A 91 10.29 8.26 8.86
C HIS A 91 11.53 8.89 8.22
N ALA A 92 12.09 8.25 7.19
CA ALA A 92 13.22 8.81 6.44
C ALA A 92 12.85 10.11 5.71
N ALA A 93 11.63 10.20 5.16
CA ALA A 93 11.14 11.42 4.53
C ALA A 93 10.95 12.55 5.57
N TRP A 94 10.36 12.23 6.72
CA TRP A 94 10.20 13.16 7.83
C TRP A 94 11.55 13.67 8.35
N ALA A 95 12.53 12.77 8.53
CA ALA A 95 13.88 13.13 8.96
C ALA A 95 14.62 14.05 7.97
N LYS A 96 14.23 14.04 6.69
CA LYS A 96 14.74 14.95 5.65
C LYS A 96 13.93 16.26 5.54
N GLY A 97 12.96 16.49 6.42
CA GLY A 97 12.12 17.69 6.40
C GLY A 97 11.01 17.68 5.34
N LEU A 98 10.65 16.54 4.75
CA LEU A 98 9.47 16.48 3.88
C LEU A 98 8.21 16.57 4.74
N ASN A 99 7.49 17.69 4.64
CA ASN A 99 6.21 17.87 5.33
C ASN A 99 5.04 17.39 4.45
N PRO A 100 4.03 16.73 5.03
CA PRO A 100 2.83 16.35 4.31
C PRO A 100 2.04 17.60 3.92
N ARG A 101 1.70 17.70 2.62
CA ARG A 101 0.82 18.76 2.13
C ARG A 101 -0.54 18.70 2.82
N THR A 102 -0.85 19.73 3.59
CA THR A 102 -2.09 19.88 4.36
C THR A 102 -2.93 20.99 3.73
N GLY A 103 -4.26 20.98 3.91
CA GLY A 103 -5.16 21.97 3.31
C GLY A 103 -4.88 23.44 3.66
N LYS A 104 -4.03 23.73 4.65
CA LYS A 104 -3.54 25.09 4.99
C LYS A 104 -2.55 25.64 3.96
N ASP A 105 -1.88 24.76 3.21
CA ASP A 105 -0.86 25.09 2.23
C ASP A 105 -1.48 25.55 0.89
N LEU A 106 -2.82 25.50 0.76
CA LEU A 106 -3.57 25.94 -0.42
C LEU A 106 -3.87 27.44 -0.45
N HIS A 107 -3.64 28.20 0.63
CA HIS A 107 -4.20 29.55 0.78
C HIS A 107 -3.20 30.63 1.25
N TYR A 108 -1.93 30.56 0.85
CA TYR A 108 -0.95 31.61 1.13
C TYR A 108 -0.24 32.11 -0.14
N PRO A 109 -0.44 33.37 -0.55
CA PRO A 109 0.45 34.04 -1.48
C PRO A 109 1.70 34.57 -0.75
N GLU A 110 2.85 34.16 -1.29
CA GLU A 110 4.16 34.83 -1.34
C GLU A 110 5.00 34.96 -0.04
N ASP A 111 6.30 34.69 -0.20
CA ASP A 111 7.45 35.22 0.57
C ASP A 111 7.93 34.53 1.86
N ASP A 112 8.10 33.21 1.87
CA ASP A 112 9.09 32.58 2.75
C ASP A 112 9.84 31.47 2.00
N GLU A 113 10.97 31.86 1.41
CA GLU A 113 12.00 30.97 0.86
C GLU A 113 12.36 29.87 1.89
N ASP A 114 12.18 28.59 1.54
CA ASP A 114 13.03 27.48 1.99
C ASP A 114 13.35 27.29 3.50
N VAL A 115 12.60 27.87 4.44
CA VAL A 115 12.87 27.67 5.88
C VAL A 115 11.91 26.64 6.48
N ILE A 116 12.39 25.39 6.61
CA ILE A 116 11.90 24.53 7.69
C ILE A 116 12.71 24.85 8.93
N HIS A 117 12.06 25.57 9.85
CA HIS A 117 12.53 25.71 11.21
C HIS A 117 12.66 24.33 11.85
N PRO A 118 13.80 24.02 12.50
CA PRO A 118 13.93 22.80 13.29
C PRO A 118 12.83 22.76 14.36
N PRO A 119 12.38 21.57 14.79
CA PRO A 119 11.46 21.43 15.90
C PRO A 119 12.00 22.23 17.09
N LYS A 120 11.18 23.11 17.68
CA LYS A 120 11.60 23.83 18.89
C LYS A 120 12.01 22.79 19.92
N GLU A 121 13.29 22.82 20.29
CA GLU A 121 13.88 21.96 21.30
C GLU A 121 13.02 22.07 22.57
N VAL A 122 12.38 20.97 22.97
CA VAL A 122 11.65 20.93 24.24
C VAL A 122 12.73 20.94 25.31
N LYS A 123 12.99 22.13 25.87
CA LYS A 123 13.88 22.31 27.02
C LYS A 123 13.41 21.43 28.18
N PRO A 124 14.37 20.91 28.98
CA PRO A 124 14.15 19.82 29.94
C PRO A 124 13.11 20.14 31.00
#